data_AF-A0AAT9HKY6-F1
#
_entry.id   AF-A0AAT9HKY6-F1
#
_cell.length_a   1.000
_cell.length_b   1.000
_cell.length_c   1.000
_cell.angle_alpha   90.00
_cell.angle_beta   90.00
_cell.angle_gamma   90.00
#
_symmetry.space_group_name_H-M   'P 1'
#
loop_
_entity.id
_entity.type
_entity.pdbx_description
1 polymer ?
#
loop_
_entity_poly.entity_id
_entity_poly.type
_entity_poly.pdbx_seq_one_letter_code
_entity_poly.pdbx_strand_id
1 'polypeptide(L)'
;MPGKVADFLRSAELEPAERAALDQGVTVRRGQGYTLRVSAVSVVHRGLLARCQPLDGIHGAPAVPAQRKARREYENPVGALIPTGP
;
A
#
# COMPACT_ATOMS: atom_id res chain seq x y z
N MET A 1 -0.17 -6.27 -0.76
CA MET A 1 -0.81 -4.93 -0.81
C MET A 1 -2.22 -5.08 -1.37
N PRO A 2 -3.27 -4.59 -0.72
CA PRO A 2 -4.64 -4.67 -1.24
C PRO A 2 -4.83 -3.85 -2.52
N GLY A 3 -5.71 -4.30 -3.42
CA GLY A 3 -5.94 -3.64 -4.70
C GLY A 3 -6.35 -2.18 -4.60
N LYS A 4 -7.19 -1.82 -3.61
CA LYS A 4 -7.54 -0.40 -3.35
C LYS A 4 -6.32 0.48 -3.03
N VAL A 5 -5.32 -0.07 -2.35
CA VAL A 5 -4.08 0.65 -2.05
C VAL A 5 -3.22 0.75 -3.31
N ALA A 6 -3.12 -0.34 -4.08
CA ALA A 6 -2.40 -0.34 -5.34
C ALA A 6 -2.98 0.64 -6.37
N ASP A 7 -4.31 0.70 -6.50
CA ASP A 7 -5.00 1.63 -7.40
C ASP A 7 -4.79 3.09 -6.98
N PHE A 8 -4.86 3.38 -5.67
CA PHE A 8 -4.55 4.70 -5.14
C PHE A 8 -3.10 5.11 -5.45
N LEU A 9 -2.14 4.23 -5.18
CA LEU A 9 -0.72 4.51 -5.39
C LEU A 9 -0.34 4.69 -6.86
N ARG A 10 -1.02 4.00 -7.79
CA ARG A 10 -0.82 4.21 -9.24
C ARG A 10 -1.18 5.63 -9.71
N SER A 11 -2.07 6.31 -8.99
CA SER A 11 -2.43 7.70 -9.26
C SER A 11 -1.62 8.72 -8.45
N ALA A 12 -0.81 8.25 -7.49
CA ALA A 12 0.00 9.10 -6.65
C ALA A 12 1.34 9.44 -7.32
N GLU A 13 1.94 10.56 -6.91
CA GLU A 13 3.31 10.88 -7.26
C GLU A 13 4.27 10.07 -6.40
N LEU A 14 5.04 9.20 -7.04
CA LEU A 14 5.91 8.20 -6.41
C LEU A 14 7.36 8.40 -6.83
N GLU A 15 8.27 8.06 -5.93
CA GLU A 15 9.70 7.98 -6.25
C GLU A 15 9.96 6.87 -7.29
N PRO A 16 11.04 6.94 -8.09
CA PRO A 16 11.35 5.94 -9.11
C PRO A 16 11.39 4.50 -8.56
N ALA A 17 11.93 4.31 -7.35
CA ALA A 17 12.01 3.00 -6.70
C ALA A 17 10.63 2.47 -6.25
N GLU A 18 9.74 3.37 -5.81
CA GLU A 18 8.37 3.04 -5.42
C GLU A 18 7.54 2.65 -6.66
N ARG A 19 7.69 3.41 -7.75
CA ARG A 19 7.01 3.11 -9.01
C ARG A 19 7.49 1.80 -9.62
N ALA A 20 8.80 1.58 -9.67
CA ALA A 20 9.38 0.32 -10.13
C ALA A 20 8.87 -0.89 -9.32
N ALA A 21 8.71 -0.74 -8.00
CA ALA A 21 8.17 -1.79 -7.14
C ALA A 21 6.70 -2.12 -7.45
N LEU A 22 5.88 -1.12 -7.81
CA LEU A 22 4.50 -1.35 -8.24
C LEU A 22 4.42 -1.97 -9.64
N ASP A 23 5.28 -1.53 -10.56
CA ASP A 23 5.34 -2.02 -11.94
C ASP A 23 5.81 -3.49 -12.01
N GLN A 24 6.75 -3.86 -11.13
CA GLN A 24 7.19 -5.26 -10.95
C GLN A 24 6.22 -6.08 -10.11
N GLY A 25 5.19 -5.45 -9.53
CA GLY A 25 4.23 -6.09 -8.66
C GLY A 25 3.34 -7.10 -9.41
N VAL A 26 3.17 -8.29 -8.84
CA VAL A 26 2.31 -9.32 -9.42
C VAL A 26 0.89 -9.22 -8.87
N THR A 27 -0.08 -9.03 -9.77
CA THR A 27 -1.50 -8.98 -9.40
C THR A 27 -2.03 -10.39 -9.15
N VAL A 28 -2.50 -10.66 -7.94
CA VAL A 28 -3.16 -11.92 -7.57
C VAL A 28 -4.66 -11.65 -7.41
N ARG A 29 -5.49 -12.21 -8.28
CA ARG A 29 -6.95 -12.11 -8.17
C ARG A 29 -7.50 -13.14 -7.19
N ARG A 30 -8.32 -12.69 -6.23
CA ARG A 30 -9.10 -13.56 -5.34
C ARG A 30 -10.49 -12.95 -5.13
N GLY A 31 -11.51 -13.58 -5.72
CA GLY A 31 -12.89 -13.09 -5.67
C GLY A 31 -13.09 -11.75 -6.40
N GLN A 32 -13.91 -10.86 -5.83
CA GLN A 32 -14.19 -9.52 -6.37
C GLN A 32 -13.03 -8.52 -6.20
N GLY A 33 -11.95 -8.91 -5.53
CA GLY A 33 -10.78 -8.07 -5.30
C GLY A 33 -9.50 -8.68 -5.87
N TYR A 34 -8.43 -7.90 -5.79
CA TYR A 34 -7.09 -8.38 -6.04
C TYR A 34 -6.14 -7.89 -4.96
N THR A 35 -5.02 -8.60 -4.81
CA THR A 35 -3.90 -8.22 -3.98
C THR A 35 -2.69 -8.08 -4.89
N LEU A 36 -2.00 -6.95 -4.83
CA LEU A 36 -0.72 -6.76 -5.49
C LEU A 36 0.39 -7.32 -4.59
N ARG A 37 1.16 -8.27 -5.11
CA ARG A 37 2.38 -8.80 -4.47
C ARG A 37 3.56 -7.97 -4.94
N VAL A 38 3.95 -7.02 -4.10
CA VAL A 38 5.12 -6.16 -4.31
C VAL A 38 6.29 -6.79 -3.57
N SER A 39 7.43 -6.95 -4.24
CA SER A 39 8.68 -7.38 -3.63
C SER A 39 9.62 -6.19 -3.64
N ALA A 40 9.74 -5.51 -2.50
CA ALA A 40 10.62 -4.36 -2.35
C ALA A 40 11.30 -4.37 -0.98
N VAL A 41 12.37 -3.60 -0.85
CA VAL A 41 13.03 -3.39 0.44
C VAL A 41 12.10 -2.63 1.41
N SER A 42 12.30 -2.83 2.71
CA SER A 42 11.42 -2.29 3.77
C SER A 42 11.25 -0.77 3.70
N VAL A 43 12.28 -0.03 3.26
CA VAL A 43 12.22 1.43 3.08
C VAL A 43 11.23 1.85 1.98
N VAL A 44 11.17 1.12 0.87
CA VAL A 44 10.19 1.37 -0.21
C VAL A 44 8.78 1.03 0.26
N HIS A 45 8.61 -0.07 1.00
CA HIS A 45 7.33 -0.41 1.60
C HIS A 45 6.82 0.67 2.57
N ARG A 46 7.70 1.26 3.38
CA ARG A 46 7.37 2.40 4.27
C ARG A 46 7.02 3.66 3.50
N GLY A 47 7.77 3.99 2.45
CA GLY A 47 7.46 5.14 1.57
C GLY A 47 6.07 5.02 0.96
N LEU A 48 5.76 3.87 0.36
CA LEU A 48 4.42 3.55 -0.16
C LEU A 48 3.34 3.66 0.92
N LEU A 49 3.60 3.18 2.15
CA LEU A 49 2.65 3.28 3.25
C LEU A 49 2.43 4.73 3.71
N ALA A 50 3.47 5.57 3.72
CA ALA A 50 3.37 6.99 4.05
C ALA A 50 2.53 7.74 3.01
N ARG A 51 2.71 7.42 1.71
CA ARG A 51 1.87 7.97 0.63
C ARG A 51 0.40 7.61 0.78
N CYS A 52 0.08 6.51 1.47
CA CYS A 52 -1.30 6.08 1.74
C CYS A 52 -1.99 6.83 2.88
N GLN A 53 -1.33 7.76 3.57
CA GLN A 53 -1.93 8.56 4.66
C GLN A 53 -3.24 9.28 4.29
N PRO A 54 -3.45 9.79 3.05
CA PRO A 54 -4.72 10.38 2.65
C PRO A 54 -5.91 9.41 2.67
N LEU A 55 -5.67 8.09 2.63
CA LEU A 55 -6.72 7.07 2.72
C LEU A 55 -7.38 6.99 4.11
N ASP A 56 -6.78 7.58 5.14
CA ASP A 56 -7.36 7.66 6.49
C ASP A 56 -8.35 8.82 6.65
N GLY A 57 -8.53 9.61 5.60
CA GLY A 57 -9.30 10.84 5.59
C GLY A 57 -8.38 12.05 5.42
N ILE A 58 -8.83 13.00 4.61
CA ILE A 58 -8.20 14.31 4.42
C ILE A 58 -9.13 15.33 5.05
N HIS A 59 -8.60 16.41 5.64
CA HIS A 59 -9.40 17.49 6.23
C HIS A 59 -10.56 17.89 5.29
N GLY A 60 -11.81 17.61 5.71
CA GLY A 60 -13.03 17.94 4.96
C GLY A 60 -13.68 16.79 4.18
N ALA A 61 -13.07 15.61 4.06
CA ALA A 61 -13.67 14.44 3.42
C ALA A 61 -13.61 13.20 4.35
N PRO A 62 -14.75 12.56 4.66
CA PRO A 62 -14.77 11.37 5.52
C PRO A 62 -14.01 10.22 4.85
N ALA A 63 -13.14 9.58 5.62
CA ALA A 63 -12.42 8.39 5.19
C ALA A 63 -13.40 7.27 4.80
N VAL A 64 -13.30 6.75 3.58
CA VAL A 64 -14.13 5.62 3.17
C VAL A 64 -13.71 4.39 4.00
N PRO A 65 -14.62 3.72 4.74
CA PRO A 65 -14.25 2.62 5.63
C PRO A 65 -13.43 1.52 4.96
N ALA A 66 -13.75 1.23 3.69
CA ALA A 66 -13.04 0.24 2.91
C ALA A 66 -11.62 0.67 2.49
N GLN A 67 -11.34 1.97 2.36
CA GLN A 67 -9.98 2.49 2.12
C GLN A 67 -9.13 2.39 3.38
N ARG A 68 -9.69 2.79 4.54
CA ARG A 68 -9.03 2.64 5.84
C ARG A 68 -8.68 1.18 6.14
N LYS A 69 -9.61 0.25 5.87
CA LYS A 69 -9.35 -1.20 6.00
C LYS A 69 -8.20 -1.66 5.10
N ALA A 70 -8.20 -1.22 3.83
CA ALA A 70 -7.16 -1.58 2.88
C ALA A 70 -5.77 -1.04 3.28
N ARG A 71 -5.70 0.18 3.83
CA ARG A 71 -4.44 0.71 4.38
C ARG A 71 -3.94 -0.14 5.56
N ARG A 72 -4.82 -0.45 6.52
CA ARG A 72 -4.45 -1.32 7.67
C ARG A 72 -3.98 -2.71 7.23
N GLU A 73 -4.63 -3.30 6.24
CA GLU A 73 -4.21 -4.59 5.67
C GLU A 73 -2.84 -4.51 4.97
N TYR A 74 -2.42 -3.34 4.49
CA TYR A 74 -1.07 -3.14 3.98
C TYR A 74 -0.05 -2.84 5.08
N GLU A 75 -0.44 -2.07 6.10
CA GLU A 75 0.39 -1.73 7.25
C GLU A 75 0.84 -2.98 8.03
N ASN A 76 -0.07 -3.93 8.31
CA ASN A 76 0.24 -5.14 9.06
C ASN A 76 1.43 -5.95 8.51
N PRO A 77 1.45 -6.35 7.22
CA PRO A 77 2.60 -7.06 6.66
C PRO A 77 3.84 -6.19 6.54
N VAL A 78 3.72 -4.87 6.32
CA VAL A 78 4.88 -3.97 6.30
C VAL A 78 5.52 -3.86 7.68
N GLY A 79 4.71 -3.83 8.75
CA GLY A 79 5.16 -3.90 10.13
C GLY A 79 5.86 -5.22 10.46
N ALA A 80 5.32 -6.34 9.98
CA ALA A 80 5.90 -7.67 10.19
C ALA A 80 7.18 -7.94 9.34
N LEU A 81 7.36 -7.22 8.23
CA LEU A 81 8.58 -7.24 7.41
C LEU A 81 9.74 -6.45 8.02
N ILE A 82 9.48 -5.67 9.08
CA ILE A 82 10.53 -5.11 9.91
C ILE A 82 10.95 -6.26 10.85
N PRO A 83 12.19 -6.74 10.78
CA PRO A 83 12.68 -7.58 11.84
C PRO A 83 12.69 -6.71 13.09
N THR A 84 11.77 -6.96 14.03
CA THR A 84 12.01 -6.63 15.44
C THR A 84 13.31 -7.35 15.80
N GLY A 85 14.40 -6.61 15.86
CA GLY A 85 15.66 -7.07 16.43
C GLY A 85 16.14 -6.06 17.47
N PRO A 86 17.01 -6.47 18.42
CA PRO A 86 17.62 -7.79 18.59
C PRO A 86 16.83 -8.75 19.48
#